data_AF-A0A142F2Z8-F1
#
_entry.id   AF-A0A142F2Z8-F1
#
_cell.length_a   1.000
_cell.length_b   1.000
_cell.length_c   1.000
_cell.angle_alpha   90.00
_cell.angle_beta   90.00
_cell.angle_gamma   90.00
#
_symmetry.space_group_name_H-M   'P 1'
#
loop_
_entity.id
_entity.type
_entity.pdbx_description
1 polymer ?
#
loop_
_entity_poly.entity_id
_entity_poly.type
_entity_poly.pdbx_seq_one_letter_code
_entity_poly.pdbx_strand_id
1 'polypeptide(L)'
;QLGPSNPDIVQDEPRRALKSEFLVRENRKYYMDLKENQRGRFLRIRQTVNRGPGLGSAQGQTIALPAQGLIEFRDALAKLIDDYGVDEEPAELPEGTSLTVDNKRFFFDVGSNKYGVFMRVSEVKPTYRNSITVPCKVWSKFGNTFCKYAEEMRK
;
A
#
# COMPACT_ATOMS: atom_id res chain seq x y z
N GLN A 1 -15.83 -29.08 -36.17
CA GLN A 1 -15.34 -27.81 -36.73
C GLN A 1 -14.93 -26.93 -35.56
N LEU A 2 -13.65 -26.60 -35.49
CA LEU A 2 -13.06 -25.76 -34.44
C LEU A 2 -13.35 -24.29 -34.79
N GLY A 3 -13.97 -23.54 -33.87
CA GLY A 3 -14.17 -22.09 -34.00
C GLY A 3 -12.84 -21.34 -33.90
N PRO A 4 -12.76 -20.11 -34.44
CA PRO A 4 -11.49 -19.47 -34.72
C PRO A 4 -10.73 -19.15 -33.43
N SER A 5 -9.47 -19.59 -33.39
CA SER A 5 -8.47 -19.14 -32.45
C SER A 5 -8.39 -17.62 -32.52
N ASN A 6 -8.75 -16.95 -31.44
CA ASN A 6 -8.63 -15.50 -31.33
C ASN A 6 -7.13 -15.14 -31.41
N PRO A 7 -6.66 -14.43 -32.45
CA PRO A 7 -5.29 -13.96 -32.51
C PRO A 7 -5.18 -12.65 -31.71
N ASP A 8 -4.02 -12.41 -31.11
CA ASP A 8 -3.59 -11.10 -30.61
C ASP A 8 -4.27 -10.53 -29.35
N ILE A 9 -4.37 -11.34 -28.29
CA ILE A 9 -4.00 -10.78 -26.97
C ILE A 9 -2.54 -11.16 -26.76
N VAL A 10 -1.63 -10.39 -27.35
CA VAL A 10 -0.28 -10.23 -26.82
C VAL A 10 -0.49 -9.69 -25.40
N GLN A 11 -0.62 -10.59 -24.43
CA GLN A 11 -0.54 -10.21 -23.03
C GLN A 11 0.82 -9.54 -22.89
N ASP A 12 0.78 -8.26 -22.59
CA ASP A 12 1.91 -7.41 -22.26
C ASP A 12 2.69 -8.06 -21.10
N GLU A 13 3.57 -9.01 -21.44
CA GLU A 13 4.34 -9.85 -20.52
C GLU A 13 5.42 -9.12 -19.68
N PRO A 14 5.73 -7.80 -19.79
CA PRO A 14 6.64 -7.16 -18.84
C PRO A 14 5.95 -6.57 -17.59
N ARG A 15 4.66 -6.85 -17.32
CA ARG A 15 3.89 -6.18 -16.23
C ARG A 15 3.40 -7.08 -15.09
N ARG A 16 3.84 -8.34 -15.00
CA ARG A 16 3.50 -9.23 -13.86
C ARG A 16 4.27 -8.78 -12.61
N ALA A 17 3.67 -8.96 -11.43
CA ALA A 17 4.37 -8.68 -10.18
C ALA A 17 5.49 -9.71 -9.97
N LEU A 18 6.66 -9.24 -9.52
CA LEU A 18 7.77 -10.10 -9.09
C LEU A 18 7.36 -10.94 -7.88
N LYS A 19 6.67 -10.31 -6.93
CA LYS A 19 6.06 -10.94 -5.76
C LYS A 19 4.72 -10.26 -5.46
N SER A 20 3.76 -11.03 -4.98
CA SER A 20 2.45 -10.52 -4.59
C SER A 20 2.06 -11.07 -3.24
N GLU A 21 1.56 -10.18 -2.38
CA GLU A 21 0.90 -10.53 -1.12
C GLU A 21 -0.44 -9.82 -1.03
N PHE A 22 -1.35 -10.34 -0.22
CA PHE A 22 -2.56 -9.62 0.12
C PHE A 22 -2.89 -9.75 1.59
N LEU A 23 -3.58 -8.75 2.09
CA LEU A 23 -4.09 -8.69 3.45
C LEU A 23 -5.56 -8.33 3.41
N VAL A 24 -6.38 -9.08 4.17
CA VAL A 24 -7.80 -8.77 4.36
C VAL A 24 -8.01 -8.37 5.81
N ARG A 25 -8.75 -7.28 6.02
CA ARG A 25 -9.23 -6.85 7.33
C ARG A 25 -10.61 -6.26 7.18
N GLU A 26 -11.59 -6.83 7.89
CA GLU A 26 -12.99 -6.44 7.80
C GLU A 26 -13.43 -6.43 6.33
N ASN A 27 -13.89 -5.28 5.84
CA ASN A 27 -14.33 -5.12 4.46
C ASN A 27 -13.24 -4.56 3.53
N ARG A 28 -12.00 -4.46 3.99
CA ARG A 28 -10.86 -3.94 3.23
C ARG A 28 -9.92 -5.06 2.82
N LYS A 29 -9.49 -5.04 1.57
CA LYS A 29 -8.44 -5.90 1.05
C LYS A 29 -7.32 -5.06 0.44
N TYR A 30 -6.10 -5.35 0.83
CA TYR A 30 -4.89 -4.70 0.36
C TYR A 30 -4.10 -5.68 -0.48
N TYR A 31 -3.83 -5.34 -1.73
CA TYR A 31 -2.94 -6.08 -2.62
C TYR A 31 -1.60 -5.35 -2.64
N MET A 32 -0.52 -6.09 -2.40
CA MET A 32 0.85 -5.57 -2.28
C MET A 32 1.73 -6.29 -3.31
N ASP A 33 1.92 -5.64 -4.45
CA ASP A 33 2.63 -6.18 -5.60
C ASP A 33 4.01 -5.52 -5.73
N LEU A 34 5.08 -6.28 -5.51
CA LEU A 34 6.43 -5.84 -5.88
C LEU A 34 6.56 -5.92 -7.40
N LYS A 35 6.90 -4.81 -8.03
CA LYS A 35 7.01 -4.70 -9.49
C LYS A 35 8.32 -4.02 -9.87
N GLU A 36 8.70 -4.17 -11.13
CA GLU A 36 9.89 -3.58 -11.71
C GLU A 36 9.53 -2.83 -13.00
N ASN A 37 10.18 -1.70 -13.23
CA ASN A 37 10.11 -0.96 -14.48
C ASN A 37 11.49 -0.36 -14.80
N GLN A 38 11.58 0.44 -15.87
CA GLN A 38 12.84 1.07 -16.29
C GLN A 38 13.47 2.01 -15.24
N ARG A 39 12.69 2.49 -14.26
CA ARG A 39 13.17 3.32 -13.13
C ARG A 39 13.56 2.49 -11.91
N GLY A 40 13.46 1.17 -11.99
CA GLY A 40 13.74 0.23 -10.91
C GLY A 40 12.49 -0.36 -10.27
N ARG A 41 12.66 -0.90 -9.06
CA ARG A 41 11.62 -1.62 -8.33
C ARG A 41 10.73 -0.68 -7.51
N PHE A 42 9.46 -1.05 -7.42
CA PHE A 42 8.46 -0.32 -6.65
C PHE A 42 7.39 -1.26 -6.10
N LEU A 43 6.81 -0.90 -4.96
CA LEU A 43 5.70 -1.61 -4.34
C LEU A 43 4.40 -0.91 -4.72
N ARG A 44 3.55 -1.58 -5.48
CA ARG A 44 2.19 -1.13 -5.76
C ARG A 44 1.26 -1.66 -4.67
N ILE A 45 0.62 -0.76 -3.93
CA ILE A 45 -0.37 -1.10 -2.91
C ILE A 45 -1.74 -0.65 -3.37
N ARG A 46 -2.67 -1.60 -3.54
CA ARG A 46 -4.06 -1.33 -3.91
C ARG A 46 -4.99 -1.73 -2.78
N GLN A 47 -5.72 -0.76 -2.23
CA GLN A 47 -6.79 -0.96 -1.27
C GLN A 47 -8.15 -1.02 -1.98
N THR A 48 -8.87 -2.12 -1.80
CA THR A 48 -10.27 -2.25 -2.23
C THR A 48 -11.18 -2.34 -1.01
N VAL A 49 -12.39 -1.77 -1.11
CA VAL A 49 -13.42 -1.88 -0.07
C VAL A 49 -14.58 -2.69 -0.65
N ASN A 50 -14.90 -3.81 -0.02
CA ASN A 50 -16.10 -4.58 -0.32
C ASN A 50 -17.28 -3.97 0.44
N ARG A 51 -18.34 -3.57 -0.26
CA ARG A 51 -19.55 -3.00 0.38
C ARG A 51 -20.67 -4.01 0.56
N GLY A 52 -20.39 -5.29 0.30
CA GLY A 52 -21.36 -6.38 0.38
C GLY A 52 -22.04 -6.68 -0.97
N PRO A 53 -22.87 -7.73 -1.00
CA PRO A 53 -23.58 -8.14 -2.22
C PRO A 53 -24.44 -7.01 -2.77
N GLY A 54 -24.36 -6.73 -4.07
CA GLY A 54 -25.21 -5.75 -4.76
C GLY A 54 -24.73 -4.29 -4.75
N LEU A 55 -23.77 -3.90 -3.91
CA LEU A 55 -23.27 -2.51 -3.84
C LEU A 55 -21.97 -2.26 -4.65
N GLY A 56 -21.48 -3.27 -5.38
CA GLY A 56 -20.26 -3.21 -6.17
C GLY A 56 -18.99 -3.03 -5.32
N SER A 57 -17.83 -3.37 -5.88
CA SER A 57 -16.56 -2.94 -5.29
C SER A 57 -16.35 -1.47 -5.61
N ALA A 58 -16.21 -0.61 -4.60
CA ALA A 58 -15.79 0.77 -4.83
C ALA A 58 -14.44 0.77 -5.59
N GLN A 59 -14.23 1.74 -6.49
CA GLN A 59 -12.95 1.88 -7.19
C GLN A 59 -11.80 1.88 -6.17
N GLY A 60 -10.90 0.91 -6.30
CA GLY A 60 -9.82 0.70 -5.35
C GLY A 60 -8.83 1.86 -5.38
N GLN A 61 -8.39 2.29 -4.21
CA GLN A 61 -7.33 3.30 -4.08
C GLN A 61 -5.98 2.63 -4.29
N THR A 62 -5.09 3.25 -5.07
CA THR A 62 -3.77 2.68 -5.38
C THR A 62 -2.67 3.69 -5.20
N ILE A 63 -1.58 3.28 -4.55
CA ILE A 63 -0.32 4.02 -4.46
C ILE A 63 0.83 3.15 -4.97
N ALA A 64 1.93 3.78 -5.38
CA ALA A 64 3.15 3.11 -5.83
C ALA A 64 4.37 3.71 -5.11
N LEU A 65 4.90 2.97 -4.12
CA LEU A 65 6.05 3.36 -3.31
C LEU A 65 7.35 2.90 -3.99
N PRO A 66 8.29 3.82 -4.30
CA PRO A 66 9.64 3.45 -4.72
C PRO A 66 10.44 2.89 -3.53
N ALA A 67 11.62 2.32 -3.81
CA ALA A 67 12.48 1.72 -2.79
C ALA A 67 12.78 2.64 -1.60
N GLN A 68 13.15 3.89 -1.88
CA GLN A 68 13.40 4.88 -0.82
C GLN A 68 12.17 5.09 0.07
N GLY A 69 11.00 5.26 -0.54
CA GLY A 69 9.75 5.43 0.20
C GLY A 69 9.33 4.20 1.00
N LEU A 70 9.66 2.99 0.54
CA LEU A 70 9.40 1.78 1.31
C LEU A 70 10.28 1.70 2.56
N ILE A 71 11.56 2.05 2.44
CA ILE A 71 12.53 1.97 3.55
C ILE A 71 12.16 2.98 4.65
N GLU A 72 11.95 4.24 4.29
CA GLU A 72 11.56 5.27 5.26
C GLU A 72 10.23 4.90 5.93
N PHE A 73 9.30 4.33 5.17
CA PHE A 73 8.02 3.94 5.71
C PHE A 73 8.10 2.71 6.62
N ARG A 74 8.97 1.74 6.30
CA ARG A 74 9.26 0.60 7.18
C ARG A 74 9.73 1.08 8.54
N ASP A 75 10.66 2.03 8.56
CA ASP A 75 11.26 2.54 9.79
C ASP A 75 10.26 3.40 10.59
N ALA A 76 9.45 4.22 9.92
CA ALA A 76 8.36 4.95 10.57
C ALA A 76 7.31 3.99 11.17
N LEU A 77 6.91 2.96 10.42
CA LEU A 77 5.90 1.98 10.86
C LEU A 77 6.42 1.12 12.02
N ALA A 78 7.71 0.79 12.07
CA ALA A 78 8.31 0.07 13.18
C ALA A 78 8.15 0.84 14.51
N LYS A 79 8.49 2.15 14.50
CA LYS A 79 8.28 3.03 15.67
C LYS A 79 6.82 3.06 16.11
N LEU A 80 5.91 3.20 15.15
CA LEU A 80 4.47 3.19 15.43
C LEU A 80 3.98 1.87 16.04
N ILE A 81 4.54 0.73 15.63
CA ILE A 81 4.18 -0.58 16.22
C ILE A 81 4.67 -0.67 17.66
N ASP A 82 5.86 -0.15 17.95
CA ASP A 82 6.42 -0.15 19.31
C ASP A 82 5.60 0.77 20.24
N ASP A 83 5.19 1.96 19.76
CA ASP A 83 4.43 2.95 20.54
C ASP A 83 2.96 2.54 20.77
N TYR A 84 2.31 1.90 19.78
CA TYR A 84 0.89 1.50 19.83
C TYR A 84 0.67 0.01 20.11
N GLY A 85 1.74 -0.72 20.46
CA GLY A 85 1.69 -2.16 20.77
C GLY A 85 1.10 -2.49 22.15
N VAL A 86 0.79 -1.46 22.94
CA VAL A 86 0.16 -1.53 24.26
C VAL A 86 -1.27 -1.01 24.10
N ASP A 87 -2.28 -1.71 24.63
CA ASP A 87 -3.72 -1.47 24.43
C ASP A 87 -4.26 -0.11 24.95
N GLU A 88 -3.42 0.93 25.03
CA GLU A 88 -3.77 2.29 25.41
C GLU A 88 -3.89 3.17 24.15
N GLU A 89 -5.00 3.90 24.02
CA GLU A 89 -5.09 4.99 23.03
C GLU A 89 -4.15 6.13 23.49
N PRO A 90 -3.13 6.49 22.70
CA PRO A 90 -2.20 7.53 23.14
C PRO A 90 -2.89 8.89 23.19
N ALA A 91 -2.48 9.69 24.18
CA ALA A 91 -3.01 11.02 24.41
C ALA A 91 -2.82 11.96 23.21
N GLU A 92 -1.73 11.78 22.45
CA GLU A 92 -1.42 12.54 21.25
C GLU A 92 -0.98 11.60 20.11
N LEU A 93 -1.35 11.95 18.88
CA LEU A 93 -0.91 11.23 17.69
C LEU A 93 0.44 11.77 17.23
N PRO A 94 1.35 10.93 16.72
CA PRO A 94 2.65 11.37 16.24
C PRO A 94 2.50 12.28 15.02
N GLU A 95 3.46 13.18 14.84
CA GLU A 95 3.52 14.04 13.67
C GLU A 95 3.72 13.20 12.40
N GLY A 96 2.94 13.53 11.36
CA GLY A 96 3.07 12.87 10.06
C GLY A 96 4.41 13.16 9.41
N THR A 97 4.97 12.19 8.69
CA THR A 97 6.18 12.39 7.90
C THR A 97 5.87 12.49 6.40
N SER A 98 6.77 13.11 5.65
CA SER A 98 6.65 13.21 4.19
C SER A 98 7.97 12.99 3.50
N LEU A 99 7.88 12.41 2.30
CA LEU A 99 9.04 12.13 1.45
C LEU A 99 8.73 12.62 0.03
N THR A 100 9.68 13.30 -0.60
CA THR A 100 9.61 13.60 -2.03
C THR A 100 10.54 12.68 -2.80
N VAL A 101 10.00 11.96 -3.79
CA VAL A 101 10.79 11.16 -4.74
C VAL A 101 10.37 11.55 -6.15
N ASP A 102 11.33 12.02 -6.94
CA ASP A 102 11.10 12.59 -8.28
C ASP A 102 10.00 13.68 -8.25
N ASN A 103 8.92 13.49 -9.02
CA ASN A 103 7.78 14.41 -9.09
C ASN A 103 6.61 13.99 -8.19
N LYS A 104 6.83 13.10 -7.23
CA LYS A 104 5.80 12.62 -6.30
C LYS A 104 6.15 13.01 -4.87
N ARG A 105 5.15 13.45 -4.12
CA ARG A 105 5.25 13.61 -2.67
C ARG A 105 4.42 12.54 -1.99
N PHE A 106 5.02 11.84 -1.05
CA PHE A 106 4.39 10.85 -0.21
C PHE A 106 4.17 11.42 1.18
N PHE A 107 2.99 11.19 1.74
CA PHE A 107 2.66 11.57 3.11
C PHE A 107 2.28 10.33 3.91
N PHE A 108 2.76 10.26 5.14
CA PHE A 108 2.54 9.18 6.09
C PHE A 108 1.96 9.80 7.35
N ASP A 109 0.62 9.85 7.41
CA ASP A 109 -0.11 10.48 8.51
C ASP A 109 -0.65 9.40 9.45
N VAL A 110 -0.62 9.66 10.75
CA VAL A 110 -1.39 8.88 11.74
C VAL A 110 -2.65 9.66 12.10
N GLY A 111 -3.77 8.97 12.20
CA GLY A 111 -5.06 9.53 12.55
C GLY A 111 -5.83 8.60 13.47
N SER A 112 -6.80 9.13 14.21
CA SER A 112 -7.77 8.36 14.98
C SER A 112 -9.18 8.73 14.57
N ASN A 113 -10.10 7.79 14.72
CA ASN A 113 -11.53 8.02 14.61
C ASN A 113 -12.28 7.03 15.53
N LYS A 114 -13.61 7.01 15.50
CA LYS A 114 -14.43 6.11 16.32
C LYS A 114 -14.16 4.59 16.13
N TYR A 115 -13.44 4.21 15.08
CA TYR A 115 -13.04 2.82 14.80
C TYR A 115 -11.60 2.52 15.24
N GLY A 116 -10.92 3.49 15.85
CA GLY A 116 -9.56 3.41 16.36
C GLY A 116 -8.52 4.12 15.50
N VAL A 117 -7.27 3.90 15.86
CA VAL A 117 -6.09 4.48 15.21
C VAL A 117 -5.85 3.84 13.83
N PHE A 118 -5.46 4.66 12.87
CA PHE A 118 -5.10 4.27 11.53
C PHE A 118 -3.94 5.09 11.01
N MET A 119 -3.29 4.54 10.00
CA MET A 119 -2.24 5.20 9.23
C MET A 119 -2.78 5.47 7.83
N ARG A 120 -2.53 6.67 7.30
CA ARG A 120 -2.88 7.05 5.94
C ARG A 120 -1.61 7.33 5.14
N VAL A 121 -1.49 6.65 4.01
CA VAL A 121 -0.38 6.83 3.07
C VAL A 121 -0.92 7.48 1.82
N SER A 122 -0.43 8.68 1.50
CA SER A 122 -0.88 9.43 0.32
C SER A 122 0.24 9.57 -0.70
N GLU A 123 -0.04 9.29 -1.97
CA GLU A 123 0.79 9.65 -3.11
C GLU A 123 0.19 10.88 -3.79
N VAL A 124 0.97 11.96 -3.88
CA VAL A 124 0.52 13.25 -4.41
C VAL A 124 1.38 13.69 -5.59
N LYS A 125 0.68 14.10 -6.66
CA LYS A 125 1.19 14.86 -7.79
C LYS A 125 0.34 16.13 -7.98
N PRO A 126 0.76 17.11 -8.80
CA PRO A 126 -0.07 18.27 -9.11
C PRO A 126 -1.47 17.91 -9.63
N THR A 127 -1.60 16.78 -10.33
CA THR A 127 -2.84 16.37 -11.01
C THR A 127 -3.68 15.35 -10.25
N TYR A 128 -3.14 14.71 -9.20
CA TYR A 128 -3.91 13.73 -8.42
C TYR A 128 -3.35 13.53 -7.02
N ARG A 129 -4.24 13.05 -6.14
CA ARG A 129 -3.90 12.54 -4.82
C ARG A 129 -4.62 11.21 -4.61
N ASN A 130 -3.85 10.15 -4.44
CA ASN A 130 -4.37 8.83 -4.09
C ASN A 130 -3.90 8.47 -2.69
N SER A 131 -4.77 7.85 -1.89
CA SER A 131 -4.42 7.46 -0.53
C SER A 131 -4.95 6.09 -0.17
N ILE A 132 -4.16 5.33 0.57
CA ILE A 132 -4.63 4.14 1.29
C ILE A 132 -4.70 4.45 2.80
N THR A 133 -5.56 3.75 3.50
CA THR A 133 -5.75 3.85 4.95
C THR A 133 -5.67 2.47 5.56
N VAL A 134 -4.73 2.29 6.49
CA VAL A 134 -4.36 1.02 7.11
C VAL A 134 -4.66 1.09 8.62
N PRO A 135 -5.62 0.31 9.13
CA PRO A 135 -5.93 0.28 10.57
C PRO A 135 -4.75 -0.21 11.41
N CYS A 136 -4.59 0.31 12.63
CA CYS A 136 -3.53 -0.08 13.57
C CYS A 136 -3.45 -1.60 13.78
N LYS A 137 -4.61 -2.27 13.87
CA LYS A 137 -4.75 -3.74 14.03
C LYS A 137 -4.06 -4.59 12.97
N VAL A 138 -3.57 -4.01 11.88
CA VAL A 138 -2.83 -4.73 10.83
C VAL A 138 -1.44 -4.14 10.54
N TRP A 139 -0.97 -3.17 11.31
CA TRP A 139 0.35 -2.57 11.14
C TRP A 139 1.48 -3.58 11.17
N SER A 140 1.48 -4.52 12.12
CA SER A 140 2.53 -5.56 12.19
C SER A 140 2.60 -6.42 10.92
N LYS A 141 1.45 -6.75 10.32
CA LYS A 141 1.42 -7.50 9.05
C LYS A 141 1.96 -6.67 7.89
N PHE A 142 1.60 -5.39 7.82
CA PHE A 142 2.16 -4.46 6.83
C PHE A 142 3.67 -4.28 7.00
N GLY A 143 4.14 -4.09 8.23
CA GLY A 143 5.56 -3.95 8.57
C GLY A 143 6.37 -5.17 8.12
N ASN A 144 5.87 -6.37 8.39
CA ASN A 144 6.51 -7.61 7.94
C ASN A 144 6.65 -7.69 6.41
N THR A 145 5.58 -7.37 5.67
CA THR A 145 5.64 -7.34 4.20
C THR A 145 6.62 -6.25 3.71
N PHE A 146 6.67 -5.08 4.36
CA PHE A 146 7.62 -4.02 4.00
C PHE A 146 9.06 -4.43 4.25
N CYS A 147 9.38 -5.05 5.40
CA CYS A 147 10.71 -5.61 5.66
C CYS A 147 11.11 -6.60 4.57
N LYS A 148 10.23 -7.55 4.23
CA LYS A 148 10.47 -8.55 3.19
C LYS A 148 10.75 -7.91 1.83
N TYR A 149 9.99 -6.90 1.44
CA TYR A 149 10.13 -6.27 0.13
C TYR A 149 11.23 -5.22 0.07
N ALA A 150 11.62 -4.60 1.19
CA ALA A 150 12.76 -3.70 1.25
C ALA A 150 14.06 -4.44 0.84
N GLU A 151 14.25 -5.67 1.30
CA GLU A 151 15.41 -6.49 0.89
C GLU A 151 15.35 -6.88 -0.58
N GLU A 152 14.17 -7.15 -1.14
CA GLU A 152 14.03 -7.45 -2.57
C GLU A 152 14.23 -6.23 -3.45
N MET A 153 13.96 -5.02 -2.97
CA MET A 153 14.18 -3.79 -3.73
C MET A 153 15.65 -3.41 -3.90
N ARG A 154 16.55 -4.00 -3.11
CA ARG A 154 18.00 -3.79 -3.17
C ARG A 154 18.71 -4.65 -4.21
N LYS A 155 18.04 -5.66 -4.75
CA LYS A 155 18.56 -6.56 -5.80
C LYS A 155 18.24 -6.02 -7.18
#